data_AF-A0A8X6I776-F1
#
_entry.id   AF-A0A8X6I776-F1
#
_cell.length_a   1.000
_cell.length_b   1.000
_cell.length_c   1.000
_cell.angle_alpha   90.00
_cell.angle_beta   90.00
_cell.angle_gamma   90.00
#
_symmetry.space_group_name_H-M   'P 1'
#
loop_
_entity.id
_entity.type
_entity.pdbx_description
1 polymer ?
#
loop_
_entity_poly.entity_id
_entity_poly.type
_entity_poly.pdbx_seq_one_letter_code
_entity_poly.pdbx_strand_id
1 'polypeptide(L)'
;MCVLNSWSKEEVRADIRYEWARGVSGTKIHNRLVEVYGPGVMSKQMVRRWCRTFSDGRQQVEHIRELATTDANVGKVDDMIRANRRITIDEVAELGISHERAQNITHDIL
;
A
#
# COMPACT_ATOMS: atom_id res chain seq x y z
N MET A 1 29.10 -4.46 -1.91
CA MET A 1 27.67 -4.32 -2.20
C MET A 1 27.22 -2.97 -1.65
N CYS A 2 26.57 -2.14 -2.47
CA CYS A 2 25.98 -0.88 -2.02
C CYS A 2 24.71 -1.21 -1.22
N VAL A 3 24.67 -0.82 0.04
CA VAL A 3 23.46 -0.92 0.86
C VAL A 3 22.61 0.32 0.57
N LEU A 4 21.34 0.13 0.25
CA LEU A 4 20.35 1.21 0.15
C LEU A 4 20.12 1.76 1.56
N ASN A 5 20.78 2.86 1.89
CA ASN A 5 20.67 3.51 3.20
C ASN A 5 19.39 4.37 3.36
N SER A 6 18.51 4.36 2.35
CA SER A 6 17.20 4.99 2.38
C SER A 6 16.20 4.07 1.68
N TRP A 7 15.09 3.75 2.33
CA TRP A 7 14.02 2.88 1.84
C TRP A 7 12.71 3.24 2.52
N SER A 8 11.59 3.00 1.82
CA SER A 8 10.24 3.15 2.37
C SER A 8 9.69 1.81 2.88
N LYS A 9 8.68 1.86 3.75
CA LYS A 9 8.04 0.64 4.26
C LYS A 9 7.31 -0.10 3.13
N GLU A 10 6.86 0.64 2.14
CA GLU A 10 6.12 0.18 0.97
C GLU A 10 7.02 -0.61 0.04
N GLU A 11 8.23 -0.12 -0.24
CA GLU A 11 9.25 -0.82 -1.02
C GLU A 11 9.61 -2.16 -0.38
N VAL A 12 9.92 -2.16 0.92
CA VAL A 12 10.27 -3.38 1.66
C VAL A 12 9.12 -4.39 1.66
N ARG A 13 7.87 -3.94 1.77
CA ARG A 13 6.69 -4.82 1.72
C ARG A 13 6.48 -5.41 0.31
N ALA A 14 6.71 -4.62 -0.73
CA ALA A 14 6.63 -5.10 -2.12
C ALA A 14 7.67 -6.20 -2.37
N ASP A 15 8.90 -6.02 -1.89
CA ASP A 15 9.97 -7.01 -1.98
C ASP A 15 9.65 -8.29 -1.19
N ILE A 16 9.13 -8.16 0.03
CA ILE A 16 8.66 -9.33 0.81
C ILE A 16 7.58 -10.08 0.04
N ARG A 17 6.62 -9.37 -0.57
CA ARG A 17 5.53 -9.98 -1.34
C ARG A 17 6.07 -10.71 -2.57
N TYR A 18 6.99 -10.10 -3.29
CA TYR A 18 7.64 -10.68 -4.46
C TYR A 18 8.38 -11.98 -4.09
N GLU A 19 9.21 -11.95 -3.04
CA GLU A 19 9.97 -13.13 -2.63
C GLU A 19 9.10 -14.23 -2.02
N TRP A 20 8.06 -13.84 -1.27
CA TRP A 20 7.06 -14.78 -0.77
C TRP A 20 6.32 -15.49 -1.91
N ALA A 21 5.93 -14.77 -2.96
CA ALA A 21 5.25 -15.33 -4.13
C ALA A 21 6.14 -16.33 -4.90
N ARG A 22 7.47 -16.17 -4.81
CA ARG A 22 8.46 -17.13 -5.32
C ARG A 22 8.67 -18.36 -4.41
N GLY A 23 7.94 -18.46 -3.30
CA GLY A 23 8.07 -19.56 -2.34
C GLY A 23 9.30 -19.45 -1.44
N VAL A 24 9.92 -18.27 -1.31
CA VAL A 24 11.08 -18.08 -0.44
C VAL A 24 10.64 -18.08 1.02
N SER A 25 11.36 -18.82 1.89
CA SER A 25 11.04 -18.86 3.31
C SER A 25 11.31 -17.50 3.99
N GLY A 26 10.48 -17.12 4.98
CA GLY A 26 10.61 -15.83 5.65
C GLY A 26 11.99 -15.55 6.27
N THR A 27 12.72 -16.59 6.69
CA THR A 27 14.10 -16.43 7.16
C THR A 27 15.06 -16.02 6.03
N LYS A 28 14.91 -16.60 4.83
CA LYS A 28 15.70 -16.22 3.65
C LYS A 28 15.33 -14.83 3.15
N ILE A 29 14.03 -14.48 3.17
CA ILE A 29 13.56 -13.13 2.83
C ILE A 29 14.23 -12.09 3.73
N HIS A 30 14.23 -12.30 5.05
CA HIS A 30 14.89 -11.37 5.98
C HIS A 30 16.38 -11.16 5.66
N ASN A 31 17.13 -12.21 5.35
CA ASN A 31 18.55 -12.08 5.04
C ASN A 31 18.77 -11.25 3.78
N ARG A 32 17.96 -11.45 2.73
CA ARG A 32 18.01 -10.64 1.50
C ARG A 32 17.69 -9.18 1.76
N LEU A 33 16.68 -8.90 2.59
CA LEU A 33 16.35 -7.53 2.98
C LEU A 33 17.52 -6.87 3.72
N VAL A 34 18.18 -7.58 4.63
CA VAL A 34 19.34 -7.04 5.36
C VAL A 34 20.54 -6.77 4.43
N GLU A 35 20.74 -7.59 3.41
CA GLU A 35 21.78 -7.38 2.39
C GLU A 35 21.52 -6.12 1.55
N VAL A 36 20.24 -5.85 1.22
CA VAL A 36 19.84 -4.73 0.35
C VAL A 36 19.68 -3.42 1.14
N TYR A 37 18.96 -3.45 2.25
CA TYR A 37 18.49 -2.28 3.02
C TYR A 37 19.20 -2.08 4.36
N GLY A 38 20.10 -3.01 4.71
CA GLY A 38 20.85 -2.99 5.95
C GLY A 38 20.11 -3.62 7.14
N PRO A 39 20.79 -3.78 8.28
CA PRO A 39 20.25 -4.47 9.46
C PRO A 39 19.05 -3.75 10.11
N GLY A 40 18.83 -2.48 9.79
CA GLY A 40 17.72 -1.67 10.30
C GLY A 40 16.38 -1.86 9.58
N VAL A 41 16.34 -2.67 8.50
CA VAL A 41 15.17 -2.77 7.62
C VAL A 41 13.89 -3.23 8.32
N MET A 42 13.91 -4.44 8.87
CA MET A 42 12.73 -5.07 9.45
C MET A 42 13.11 -6.32 10.23
N SER A 43 12.45 -6.55 11.36
CA SER A 43 12.70 -7.77 12.15
C SER A 43 12.20 -9.03 11.46
N LYS A 44 12.85 -10.17 11.73
CA LYS A 44 12.41 -11.51 11.29
C LYS A 44 10.95 -11.79 11.63
N GLN A 45 10.47 -11.32 12.78
CA GLN A 45 9.09 -11.53 13.22
C GLN A 45 8.09 -10.79 12.31
N MET A 46 8.42 -9.57 11.91
CA MET A 46 7.56 -8.77 11.04
C MET A 46 7.53 -9.34 9.61
N VAL A 47 8.67 -9.81 9.08
CA VAL A 47 8.70 -10.53 7.79
C VAL A 47 7.80 -11.76 7.81
N ARG A 48 7.83 -12.55 8.89
CA ARG A 48 6.92 -13.71 9.07
C ARG A 48 5.46 -13.28 9.16
N ARG A 49 5.16 -12.15 9.80
CA ARG A 49 3.81 -11.59 9.85
C ARG A 49 3.31 -11.27 8.45
N TRP A 50 4.12 -10.60 7.63
CA TRP A 50 3.78 -10.32 6.23
C TRP A 50 3.54 -11.58 5.41
N CYS A 51 4.42 -12.58 5.52
CA CYS A 51 4.24 -13.86 4.83
C CYS A 51 2.90 -14.53 5.18
N ARG A 52 2.48 -14.46 6.46
CA ARG A 52 1.17 -14.97 6.89
C ARG A 52 0.00 -14.14 6.35
N THR A 53 0.12 -12.81 6.38
CA THR A 53 -0.89 -11.93 5.78
C THR A 53 -1.12 -12.26 4.31
N PHE A 54 -0.04 -12.53 3.56
CA PHE A 54 -0.11 -12.91 2.15
C PHE A 54 -0.71 -14.30 1.92
N SER A 55 -0.43 -15.28 2.79
CA SER A 55 -1.05 -16.61 2.70
C SER A 55 -2.55 -16.59 3.01
N ASP A 56 -3.00 -15.70 3.89
CA ASP A 56 -4.40 -15.59 4.30
C ASP A 56 -5.30 -14.92 3.24
N GLY A 57 -4.78 -14.60 2.04
CA GLY A 57 -5.54 -13.89 1.01
C GLY A 57 -5.88 -12.44 1.36
N ARG A 58 -5.37 -11.92 2.50
CA ARG A 58 -5.47 -10.52 2.91
C ARG A 58 -4.50 -9.65 2.10
N GLN A 59 -4.64 -9.69 0.78
CA GLN A 59 -3.87 -8.89 -0.16
C GLN A 59 -4.31 -7.41 -0.17
N GLN A 60 -5.49 -7.08 0.37
CA GLN A 60 -6.16 -5.80 0.10
C GLN A 60 -6.64 -5.08 1.36
N VAL A 61 -5.72 -4.54 2.15
CA VAL A 61 -6.11 -3.41 3.04
C VAL A 61 -5.16 -2.23 2.85
N GLU A 62 -3.89 -2.48 2.58
CA GLU A 62 -2.94 -1.38 2.35
C GLU A 62 -2.95 -0.86 0.91
N HIS A 63 -3.17 -1.73 -0.09
CA HIS A 63 -3.27 -1.28 -1.48
C HIS A 63 -4.57 -0.52 -1.77
N ILE A 64 -5.66 -0.79 -1.03
CA ILE A 64 -6.88 0.04 -1.10
C ILE A 64 -6.59 1.42 -0.52
N ARG A 65 -5.80 1.52 0.55
CA ARG A 65 -5.49 2.81 1.18
C ARG A 65 -4.52 3.67 0.37
N GLU A 66 -3.52 3.05 -0.28
CA GLU A 66 -2.56 3.76 -1.14
C GLU A 66 -3.14 4.13 -2.51
N LEU A 67 -3.92 3.23 -3.15
CA LEU A 67 -4.67 3.60 -4.35
C LEU A 67 -5.72 4.66 -4.03
N ALA A 68 -6.43 4.57 -2.92
CA ALA A 68 -7.45 5.56 -2.57
C ALA A 68 -6.90 6.96 -2.26
N THR A 69 -5.61 7.07 -1.89
CA THR A 69 -4.99 8.33 -1.43
C THR A 69 -3.83 8.76 -2.32
N THR A 70 -3.76 8.29 -3.56
CA THR A 70 -2.81 8.86 -4.52
C THR A 70 -3.29 10.27 -4.89
N ASP A 71 -2.39 11.26 -4.95
CA ASP A 71 -2.74 12.64 -5.35
C ASP A 71 -3.51 12.69 -6.68
N ALA A 72 -3.23 11.73 -7.58
CA ALA A 72 -3.94 11.56 -8.84
C ALA A 72 -5.44 11.25 -8.66
N ASN A 73 -5.81 10.48 -7.63
CA ASN A 73 -7.19 10.14 -7.34
C ASN A 73 -7.90 11.25 -6.56
N VAL A 74 -7.19 11.97 -5.68
CA VAL A 74 -7.72 13.19 -5.04
C VAL A 74 -8.00 14.27 -6.09
N GLY A 75 -7.07 14.48 -7.03
CA GLY A 75 -7.25 15.42 -8.14
C GLY A 75 -8.43 15.05 -9.04
N LYS A 76 -8.63 13.76 -9.33
CA LYS A 76 -9.83 13.30 -10.06
C LYS A 76 -11.12 13.60 -9.31
N VAL A 77 -11.15 13.41 -7.99
CA VAL A 77 -12.33 13.74 -7.18
C VAL A 77 -12.57 15.26 -7.18
N ASP A 78 -11.54 16.10 -7.09
CA ASP A 78 -11.66 17.57 -7.22
C ASP A 78 -12.22 17.99 -8.60
N ASP A 79 -11.68 17.41 -9.67
CA ASP A 79 -12.13 17.68 -11.04
C ASP A 79 -13.59 17.27 -11.23
N MET A 80 -14.00 16.11 -10.70
CA MET A 80 -15.39 15.70 -10.74
C MET A 80 -16.25 16.71 -9.96
N ILE A 81 -15.89 17.09 -8.73
CA ILE A 81 -16.68 18.02 -7.89
C ILE A 81 -16.85 19.37 -8.61
N ARG A 82 -15.79 19.83 -9.29
CA ARG A 82 -15.79 21.05 -10.09
C ARG A 82 -16.67 20.94 -11.34
N ALA A 83 -16.71 19.77 -11.98
CA ALA A 83 -17.55 19.51 -13.15
C ALA A 83 -19.03 19.31 -12.79
N ASN A 84 -19.33 18.69 -11.64
CA ASN A 84 -20.68 18.46 -11.16
C ASN A 84 -20.71 18.44 -9.62
N ARG A 85 -21.32 19.44 -8.99
CA ARG A 85 -21.35 19.58 -7.52
C ARG A 85 -22.25 18.55 -6.79
N ARG A 86 -22.96 17.69 -7.52
CA ARG A 86 -23.90 16.68 -6.96
C ARG A 86 -23.37 15.25 -7.12
N ILE A 87 -22.12 15.02 -6.75
CA ILE A 87 -21.52 13.68 -6.81
C ILE A 87 -21.96 12.88 -5.59
N THR A 88 -22.22 11.60 -5.83
CA THR A 88 -22.53 10.61 -4.83
C THR A 88 -21.27 9.85 -4.40
N ILE A 89 -21.27 9.32 -3.19
CA ILE A 89 -20.16 8.53 -2.64
C ILE A 89 -19.89 7.28 -3.50
N ASP A 90 -20.93 6.73 -4.14
CA ASP A 90 -20.81 5.58 -5.04
C ASP A 90 -20.01 5.91 -6.30
N GLU A 91 -20.22 7.08 -6.91
CA GLU A 91 -19.44 7.55 -8.08
C GLU A 91 -17.95 7.78 -7.72
N VAL A 92 -17.67 8.18 -6.48
CA VAL A 92 -16.28 8.29 -5.98
C VAL A 92 -15.68 6.91 -5.73
N ALA A 93 -16.48 5.95 -5.25
CA ALA A 93 -16.02 4.59 -4.99
C ALA A 93 -15.65 3.81 -6.27
N GLU A 94 -16.24 4.17 -7.42
CA GLU A 94 -15.87 3.62 -8.73
C GLU A 94 -14.40 3.89 -9.11
N LEU A 95 -13.75 4.88 -8.48
CA LEU A 95 -12.32 5.16 -8.64
C LEU A 95 -11.42 4.16 -7.87
N GLY A 96 -12.01 3.12 -7.27
CA GLY A 96 -11.30 2.17 -6.42
C GLY A 96 -11.02 2.70 -5.01
N ILE A 97 -11.75 3.75 -4.60
CA ILE A 97 -11.70 4.36 -3.26
C ILE A 97 -12.75 3.68 -2.38
N SER A 98 -12.45 3.41 -1.11
CA SER A 98 -13.48 2.87 -0.20
C SER A 98 -14.50 3.94 0.21
N HIS A 99 -15.76 3.54 0.45
CA HIS A 99 -16.85 4.45 0.86
C HIS A 99 -16.50 5.37 2.04
N GLU A 100 -15.85 4.84 3.07
CA GLU A 100 -15.41 5.63 4.24
C GLU A 100 -14.40 6.73 3.85
N ARG A 101 -13.52 6.45 2.87
CA ARG A 101 -12.53 7.41 2.39
C ARG A 101 -13.13 8.42 1.43
N ALA A 102 -14.03 7.99 0.56
CA ALA A 102 -14.80 8.87 -0.30
C ALA A 102 -15.56 9.93 0.54
N GLN A 103 -16.19 9.52 1.65
CA GLN A 103 -16.81 10.45 2.60
C GLN A 103 -15.84 11.49 3.16
N ASN A 104 -14.66 11.06 3.62
CA ASN A 104 -13.65 11.98 4.16
C ASN A 104 -13.13 12.96 3.10
N ILE A 105 -12.85 12.49 1.88
CA ILE A 105 -12.34 13.34 0.79
C ILE A 105 -13.39 14.35 0.33
N THR A 106 -14.65 13.92 0.16
CA THR A 106 -15.74 14.84 -0.19
C THR A 106 -15.99 15.87 0.91
N HIS A 107 -15.79 15.52 2.19
CA HIS A 107 -15.92 16.46 3.30
C HIS A 107 -14.74 17.45 3.39
N ASP A 108 -13.52 17.02 3.07
CA ASP A 108 -12.32 17.88 3.10
C ASP A 108 -12.24 18.84 1.89
N ILE A 109 -12.85 18.51 0.74
CA ILE A 109 -12.84 19.34 -0.49
C ILE A 109 -13.99 20.38 -0.51
N LEU A 110 -15.08 20.15 0.22
CA LEU A 110 -16.22 21.07 0.33
C LEU A 110 -15.99 22.20 1.35
#